data_AF-K8PK88-F1
#
_entry.id   AF-K8PK88-F1
#
_cell.length_a   1.000
_cell.length_b   1.000
_cell.length_c   1.000
_cell.angle_alpha   90.00
_cell.angle_beta   90.00
_cell.angle_gamma   90.00
#
_symmetry.space_group_name_H-M   'P 1'
#
loop_
_entity.id
_entity.type
_entity.pdbx_description
1 polymer ?
#
loop_
_entity_poly.entity_id
_entity_poly.type
_entity_poly.pdbx_seq_one_letter_code
_entity_poly.pdbx_strand_id
1 'polypeptide(L)' 'MDAQTIAIDAVVTLTGGNREAVTALIQKLYMTGVKDPKRLTFKGLQAAARV' A
#
# COMPACT_ATOMS: atom_id res chain seq x y z
N MET A 1 -13.32 -8.31 3.46
CA MET A 1 -12.57 -7.44 2.54
C MET A 1 -11.65 -6.58 3.37
N ASP A 2 -10.40 -7.00 3.52
CA ASP A 2 -9.42 -6.32 4.36
C ASP A 2 -8.88 -5.06 3.67
N ALA A 3 -8.88 -3.94 4.41
CA ALA A 3 -8.40 -2.66 3.92
C ALA A 3 -6.96 -2.71 3.38
N GLN A 4 -6.13 -3.58 3.95
CA GLN A 4 -4.76 -3.81 3.50
C GLN A 4 -4.71 -4.50 2.14
N THR A 5 -5.52 -5.55 1.93
CA THR A 5 -5.53 -6.31 0.67
C THR A 5 -5.95 -5.43 -0.51
N ILE A 6 -6.97 -4.57 -0.31
CA ILE A 6 -7.41 -3.61 -1.33
C ILE A 6 -6.30 -2.60 -1.65
N ALA A 7 -5.60 -2.10 -0.63
CA ALA A 7 -4.52 -1.14 -0.82
C ALA A 7 -3.31 -1.76 -1.54
N ILE A 8 -2.97 -3.00 -1.21
CA ILE A 8 -1.88 -3.75 -1.86
C ILE A 8 -2.20 -3.95 -3.33
N ASP A 9 -3.39 -4.47 -3.63
CA ASP A 9 -3.81 -4.78 -5.00
C ASP A 9 -3.82 -3.51 -5.86
N ALA A 10 -4.43 -2.43 -5.36
CA ALA A 10 -4.45 -1.14 -6.05
C ALA A 10 -3.04 -0.58 -6.31
N VAL A 11 -2.13 -0.62 -5.33
CA VAL A 11 -0.77 -0.11 -5.52
C VAL A 11 -0.01 -0.98 -6.53
N VAL A 12 -0.11 -2.30 -6.46
CA VAL A 12 0.52 -3.22 -7.43
C VAL A 12 -0.01 -2.98 -8.84
N THR A 13 -1.33 -2.85 -9.01
CA THR A 13 -1.94 -2.57 -10.31
C THR A 13 -1.50 -1.22 -10.87
N LEU A 14 -1.38 -0.19 -10.03
CA LEU A 14 -1.03 1.16 -10.46
C LEU A 14 0.47 1.37 -10.71
N THR A 15 1.34 0.65 -10.02
CA THR A 15 2.81 0.81 -10.16
C THR A 15 3.47 -0.29 -10.97
N GLY A 16 2.78 -1.42 -11.20
CA GLY A 16 3.39 -2.64 -11.75
C GLY A 16 4.49 -3.23 -10.84
N GLY A 17 4.59 -2.74 -9.60
CA GLY A 17 5.67 -3.08 -8.67
C GLY A 17 5.48 -4.44 -8.02
N ASN A 18 6.57 -4.99 -7.48
CA ASN A 18 6.56 -6.27 -6.80
C ASN A 18 5.55 -6.28 -5.62
N ARG A 19 4.62 -7.23 -5.64
CA ARG A 19 3.59 -7.42 -4.61
C ARG A 19 4.17 -7.57 -3.21
N GLU A 20 5.32 -8.21 -3.05
CA GLU A 20 5.95 -8.37 -1.73
C GLU A 20 6.45 -7.04 -1.17
N ALA A 21 7.10 -6.22 -2.00
CA ALA A 21 7.57 -4.90 -1.60
C ALA A 21 6.40 -3.99 -1.21
N VAL A 22 5.31 -4.01 -1.99
CA VAL A 22 4.08 -3.27 -1.69
C VAL A 22 3.45 -3.78 -0.39
N THR A 23 3.42 -5.09 -0.17
CA THR A 23 2.86 -5.70 1.04
C THR A 23 3.62 -5.26 2.29
N ALA A 24 4.95 -5.33 2.27
CA ALA A 24 5.79 -4.85 3.36
C ALA A 24 5.56 -3.35 3.65
N LEU A 25 5.37 -2.56 2.60
CA LEU A 25 5.11 -1.14 2.72
C LEU A 25 3.73 -0.82 3.31
N ILE A 26 2.67 -1.49 2.84
CA ILE A 26 1.31 -1.35 3.38
C ILE A 26 1.23 -1.86 4.83
N GLN A 27 1.93 -2.94 5.17
CA GLN A 27 2.03 -3.41 6.57
C GLN A 27 2.71 -2.38 7.47
N LYS A 28 3.81 -1.78 7.02
CA LYS A 28 4.51 -0.72 7.77
C LYS A 28 3.62 0.52 7.98
N LEU A 29 2.84 0.91 6.98
CA LEU A 29 1.85 1.98 7.08
C LEU A 29 0.71 1.63 8.05
N TYR A 30 0.28 0.37 8.07
CA TYR A 30 -0.75 -0.09 9.00
C TYR A 30 -0.25 -0.08 10.44
N MET A 31 0.98 -0.54 10.69
CA MET A 31 1.62 -0.51 12.00
C MET A 31 1.87 0.91 12.54
N THR A 32 2.04 1.89 11.66
CA THR A 32 2.15 3.31 12.04
C THR A 32 0.79 3.98 12.33
N GLY A 33 -0.30 3.20 12.31
CA GLY A 33 -1.65 3.64 12.68
C GLY A 33 -2.54 4.03 11.51
N VAL A 34 -2.09 3.86 10.26
CA VAL A 34 -2.92 4.14 9.08
C VAL A 34 -3.81 2.93 8.79
N LYS A 35 -5.04 2.95 9.32
CA LYS A 35 -6.01 1.86 9.13
C LYS A 35 -7.00 2.10 7.99
N ASP A 36 -7.12 3.34 7.53
CA ASP A 36 -7.99 3.69 6.42
C ASP A 36 -7.45 3.15 5.08
N PRO A 37 -8.23 2.34 4.33
CA PRO A 37 -7.79 1.77 3.06
C PRO A 37 -7.38 2.85 2.05
N LYS A 38 -8.15 3.95 1.93
CA LYS A 38 -7.80 5.05 1.02
C LYS A 38 -6.45 5.70 1.37
N ARG A 39 -6.18 5.90 2.67
CA ARG A 39 -4.91 6.51 3.12
C ARG A 39 -3.75 5.55 2.94
N LEU A 40 -3.97 4.25 3.13
CA LEU A 40 -2.99 3.19 2.85
C LEU A 40 -2.60 3.18 1.37
N THR A 41 -3.57 3.18 0.46
CA THR A 41 -3.31 3.21 -0.99
C THR A 41 -2.57 4.48 -1.40
N PHE A 42 -3.01 5.65 -0.91
CA PHE A 42 -2.40 6.93 -1.27
C PHE A 42 -0.96 7.06 -0.76
N LYS A 43 -0.70 6.69 0.51
CA LYS A 43 0.66 6.67 1.06
C LYS A 43 1.51 5.59 0.41
N GLY A 44 0.91 4.45 0.06
CA GLY A 44 1.56 3.37 -0.68
C GLY A 44 2.07 3.83 -2.04
N LEU A 45 1.19 4.50 -2.80
CA LEU A 45 1.52 5.07 -4.10
C LEU A 45 2.56 6.20 -3.98
N GLN A 46 2.41 7.10 -3.00
CA GLN A 46 3.39 8.16 -2.75
C GLN A 46 4.78 7.60 -2.43
N ALA A 47 4.86 6.52 -1.65
CA ALA A 47 6.14 5.90 -1.31
C ALA A 47 6.73 5.16 -2.52
N ALA A 48 5.90 4.48 -3.32
CA ALA A 48 6.33 3.81 -4.54
C ALA A 48 6.79 4.78 -5.64
N ALA A 49 6.20 5.98 -5.72
CA ALA A 49 6.61 7.02 -6.67
C ALA A 49 7.89 7.79 -6.27
N ARG A 50 8.44 7.54 -5.07
CA ARG A 50 9.67 8.17 -4.57
C ARG A 50 10.91 7.28 -4.74
N VAL A 51 10.75 6.11 -5.36
CA VAL A 51 11.80 5.13 -5.67
C VAL A 51 12.05 5.15 -7.17
#